data_AF-A0A0V1Q5U0-F1
#
_entry.id   AF-A0A0V1Q5U0-F1
#
_cell.length_a   1.000
_cell.length_b   1.000
_cell.length_c   1.000
_cell.angle_alpha   90.00
_cell.angle_beta   90.00
_cell.angle_gamma   90.00
#
_symmetry.space_group_name_H-M   'P 1'
#
loop_
_entity.id
_entity.type
_entity.pdbx_description
1 polymer ?
#
loop_
_entity_poly.entity_id
_entity_poly.type
_entity_poly.pdbx_seq_one_letter_code
_entity_poly.pdbx_strand_id
1 'polypeptide(L)'
;MISNDPNTARIASSKKNPISSDGSKTQSKSRSESLKWVKLIRALPTKPNNNDNLKTEYIDVNLNNSRKLIGNISDLTETTDQTVKHNHEVNESLERLNNIKHELQWLNEL
;
A
#
# COMPACT_ATOMS: atom_id res chain seq x y z
N MET A 1 -40.27 -20.80 58.54
CA MET A 1 -41.64 -21.30 58.37
C MET A 1 -42.01 -21.16 56.90
N ILE A 2 -42.36 -22.31 56.29
CA ILE A 2 -43.17 -22.53 55.08
C ILE A 2 -42.55 -22.20 53.70
N SER A 3 -42.16 -23.28 53.03
CA SER A 3 -42.01 -23.51 51.59
C SER A 3 -43.32 -23.32 50.81
N ASN A 4 -43.27 -23.01 49.50
CA ASN A 4 -44.02 -23.73 48.44
C ASN A 4 -43.75 -23.16 47.01
N ASP A 5 -43.09 -23.99 46.19
CA ASP A 5 -43.15 -24.10 44.73
C ASP A 5 -44.54 -24.63 44.24
N PRO A 6 -44.85 -24.92 42.94
CA PRO A 6 -44.37 -24.46 41.62
C PRO A 6 -45.53 -24.24 40.58
N ASN A 7 -45.18 -24.09 39.28
CA ASN A 7 -45.97 -24.40 38.06
C ASN A 7 -47.08 -23.45 37.56
N THR A 8 -46.90 -22.91 36.34
CA THR A 8 -47.90 -23.04 35.24
C THR A 8 -47.18 -22.95 33.89
N ALA A 9 -47.40 -23.97 33.05
CA ALA A 9 -46.83 -24.14 31.71
C ALA A 9 -47.84 -23.75 30.60
N ARG A 10 -47.31 -23.61 29.37
CA ARG A 10 -47.97 -23.55 28.04
C ARG A 10 -48.61 -22.19 27.69
N ILE A 11 -48.40 -21.64 26.49
CA ILE A 11 -48.94 -22.08 25.19
C ILE A 11 -47.99 -21.71 24.03
N ALA A 12 -47.93 -22.60 23.03
CA ALA A 12 -47.22 -22.43 21.76
C ALA A 12 -48.13 -21.92 20.62
N SER A 13 -47.60 -21.10 19.70
CA SER A 13 -48.04 -20.98 18.29
C SER A 13 -47.04 -20.10 17.49
N SER A 14 -46.24 -20.67 16.59
CA SER A 14 -46.47 -20.86 15.14
C SER A 14 -46.24 -19.64 14.21
N LYS A 15 -45.07 -19.67 13.56
CA LYS A 15 -44.72 -19.32 12.15
C LYS A 15 -45.04 -17.93 11.58
N LYS A 16 -43.98 -17.26 11.08
CA LYS A 16 -43.85 -16.80 9.67
C LYS A 16 -42.37 -16.47 9.35
N ASN A 17 -41.76 -17.22 8.43
CA ASN A 17 -40.45 -16.91 7.86
C ASN A 17 -40.57 -15.75 6.85
N PRO A 18 -39.52 -14.94 6.64
CA PRO A 18 -39.55 -13.80 5.74
C PRO A 18 -39.31 -14.21 4.28
N ILE A 19 -40.00 -13.53 3.37
CA ILE A 19 -39.65 -13.45 1.95
C ILE A 19 -38.99 -12.09 1.74
N SER A 20 -37.81 -12.09 1.12
CA SER A 20 -37.44 -11.14 0.06
C SER A 20 -36.08 -11.52 -0.52
N SER A 21 -36.13 -11.84 -1.80
CA SER A 21 -35.04 -11.95 -2.76
C SER A 21 -34.25 -10.65 -2.88
N ASP A 22 -32.92 -10.71 -2.95
CA ASP A 22 -32.19 -9.92 -3.96
C ASP A 22 -30.71 -10.30 -4.10
N GLY A 23 -30.26 -10.32 -5.35
CA GLY A 23 -28.93 -9.89 -5.77
C GLY A 23 -27.69 -10.68 -5.31
N SER A 24 -27.20 -11.53 -6.22
CA SER A 24 -25.79 -11.89 -6.32
C SER A 24 -24.89 -10.64 -6.26
N LYS A 25 -24.19 -10.42 -5.14
CA LYS A 25 -23.00 -9.56 -5.05
C LYS A 25 -21.87 -10.34 -4.37
N THR A 26 -21.40 -11.37 -5.06
CA THR A 26 -20.05 -11.87 -4.87
C THR A 26 -19.08 -10.81 -5.40
N GLN A 27 -18.18 -10.35 -4.52
CA GLN A 27 -16.86 -9.73 -4.76
C GLN A 27 -16.66 -8.38 -4.03
N SER A 28 -15.50 -8.31 -3.35
CA SER A 28 -14.82 -7.14 -2.76
C SER A 28 -14.98 -6.80 -1.27
N LYS A 29 -15.50 -7.69 -0.40
CA LYS A 29 -15.49 -7.42 1.06
C LYS A 29 -14.17 -7.71 1.78
N SER A 30 -13.21 -8.44 1.21
CA SER A 30 -12.01 -8.85 2.00
C SER A 30 -10.86 -7.84 2.02
N ARG A 31 -10.73 -6.95 1.02
CA ARG A 31 -9.65 -5.93 1.00
C ARG A 31 -9.88 -4.76 1.96
N SER A 32 -11.13 -4.48 2.32
CA SER A 32 -11.44 -3.40 3.26
C SER A 32 -11.26 -3.82 4.72
N GLU A 33 -11.34 -5.12 5.02
CA GLU A 33 -11.08 -5.65 6.37
C GLU A 33 -9.60 -5.73 6.70
N SER A 34 -8.75 -6.07 5.72
CA SER A 34 -7.30 -6.22 5.92
C SER A 34 -6.56 -4.91 6.21
N LEU A 35 -7.22 -3.77 6.00
CA LEU A 35 -6.66 -2.43 6.25
C LEU A 35 -7.40 -1.65 7.35
N LYS A 36 -8.28 -2.30 8.13
CA LYS A 36 -8.97 -1.65 9.27
C LYS A 36 -7.96 -1.09 10.29
N TRP A 37 -6.85 -1.78 10.51
CA TRP A 37 -5.77 -1.33 11.40
C TRP A 37 -5.10 -0.03 10.91
N VAL A 38 -5.01 0.18 9.58
CA VAL A 38 -4.47 1.41 9.00
C VAL A 38 -5.36 2.61 9.37
N LYS A 39 -6.68 2.41 9.44
CA LYS A 39 -7.62 3.45 9.91
C LYS A 39 -7.49 3.71 11.40
N LEU A 40 -7.18 2.69 12.22
CA LEU A 40 -6.93 2.86 13.65
C LEU A 40 -5.62 3.59 13.94
N ILE A 41 -4.62 3.45 13.07
CA ILE A 41 -3.36 4.21 13.15
C ILE A 41 -3.54 5.66 12.69
N ARG A 42 -4.44 5.91 11.73
CA ARG A 42 -4.72 7.26 11.20
C ARG A 42 -5.78 8.04 11.99
N ALA A 43 -6.67 7.36 12.69
CA ALA A 43 -7.67 7.99 13.53
C ALA A 43 -7.05 8.29 14.89
N LEU A 44 -6.99 9.57 15.27
CA LEU A 44 -6.58 9.97 16.62
C LEU A 44 -7.42 9.19 17.66
N PRO A 45 -6.81 8.74 18.77
CA PRO A 45 -7.55 8.02 19.80
C PRO A 45 -8.72 8.87 20.28
N THR A 46 -9.93 8.32 20.24
CA THR A 46 -11.15 9.01 20.73
C THR A 46 -11.11 9.27 22.24
N LYS A 47 -10.20 8.59 22.97
CA LYS A 47 -9.87 8.80 24.38
C LYS A 47 -8.35 8.65 24.56
N PRO A 48 -7.57 9.73 24.46
CA PRO A 48 -6.12 9.63 24.58
C PRO A 48 -5.73 9.32 26.02
N ASN A 49 -4.88 8.32 26.22
CA ASN A 49 -4.11 8.18 27.45
C ASN A 49 -2.87 9.09 27.34
N ASN A 50 -2.30 9.53 28.46
CA ASN A 50 -1.17 10.49 28.47
C ASN A 50 0.05 10.02 27.66
N ASN A 51 0.18 8.72 27.39
CA ASN A 51 1.27 8.13 26.60
C ASN A 51 0.95 7.98 25.10
N ASP A 52 -0.27 8.31 24.66
CA ASP A 52 -0.67 8.13 23.25
C ASP A 52 -0.13 9.24 22.35
N ASN A 53 0.10 10.45 22.88
CA ASN A 53 0.71 11.56 22.12
C ASN A 53 2.11 11.21 21.61
N LEU A 54 2.93 10.58 22.45
CA LEU A 54 4.28 10.15 22.08
C LEU A 54 4.25 9.06 21.00
N LYS A 55 3.25 8.17 21.06
CA LYS A 55 3.07 7.12 20.04
C LYS A 55 2.62 7.71 18.71
N THR A 56 1.70 8.67 18.72
CA THR A 56 1.24 9.35 17.49
C THR A 56 2.35 10.17 16.85
N GLU A 57 3.10 10.95 17.63
CA GLU A 57 4.25 11.71 17.14
C GLU A 57 5.32 10.81 16.51
N TYR A 58 5.62 9.67 17.18
CA TYR A 58 6.55 8.68 16.63
C TYR A 58 6.06 8.09 15.31
N ILE A 59 4.77 7.77 15.19
CA ILE A 59 4.18 7.26 13.96
C ILE A 59 4.26 8.31 12.85
N ASP A 60 3.95 9.57 13.14
CA ASP A 60 3.98 10.65 12.15
C ASP A 60 5.39 10.93 11.64
N VAL A 61 6.38 10.99 12.54
CA VAL A 61 7.79 11.18 12.17
C VAL A 61 8.28 10.02 11.30
N ASN A 62 7.98 8.77 11.67
CA ASN A 62 8.42 7.61 10.89
C ASN A 62 7.69 7.49 9.55
N LEU A 63 6.40 7.83 9.49
CA LEU A 63 5.65 7.87 8.24
C LEU A 63 6.20 8.96 7.32
N ASN A 64 6.52 10.13 7.86
CA ASN A 64 7.15 11.20 7.10
C ASN A 64 8.53 10.79 6.57
N ASN A 65 9.36 10.19 7.41
CA ASN A 65 10.68 9.68 7.00
C ASN A 65 10.53 8.60 5.92
N SER A 66 9.59 7.67 6.08
CA SER A 66 9.29 6.64 5.08
C SER A 66 8.85 7.26 3.74
N ARG A 67 7.98 8.28 3.75
CA ARG A 67 7.56 8.98 2.53
C ARG A 67 8.71 9.69 1.84
N LYS A 68 9.59 10.35 2.61
CA LYS A 68 10.79 10.99 2.08
C LYS A 68 11.76 9.98 1.47
N LEU A 69 11.97 8.83 2.12
CA LEU A 69 12.81 7.76 1.60
C LEU A 69 12.25 7.18 0.29
N ILE A 70 10.93 6.98 0.20
CA ILE A 70 10.27 6.56 -1.04
C ILE A 70 10.50 7.58 -2.15
N GLY A 71 10.34 8.88 -1.87
CA GLY A 71 10.64 9.95 -2.82
C GLY A 71 12.08 9.89 -3.31
N ASN A 72 13.04 9.86 -2.40
CA ASN A 72 14.46 9.79 -2.74
C ASN A 72 14.82 8.56 -3.59
N ILE A 73 14.22 7.40 -3.31
CA ILE A 73 14.43 6.18 -4.10
C ILE A 73 13.83 6.33 -5.51
N SER A 74 12.66 6.95 -5.63
CA SER A 74 12.04 7.25 -6.92
C SER A 74 12.93 8.19 -7.75
N ASP A 75 13.40 9.29 -7.15
CA ASP A 75 14.27 10.26 -7.81
C ASP A 75 15.61 9.64 -8.22
N LEU A 76 16.16 8.77 -7.36
CA LEU A 76 17.39 8.02 -7.65
C LEU A 76 17.19 7.05 -8.82
N THR A 77 16.03 6.38 -8.88
CA THR A 77 15.70 5.46 -9.98
C THR A 77 15.62 6.23 -11.29
N GLU A 78 14.89 7.35 -11.31
CA GLU A 78 14.78 8.20 -12.50
C GLU A 78 16.15 8.74 -12.95
N THR A 79 16.96 9.24 -12.01
CA THR A 79 18.32 9.73 -12.31
C THR A 79 19.22 8.61 -12.84
N THR A 80 19.08 7.40 -12.32
CA THR A 80 19.83 6.23 -12.79
C THR A 80 19.44 5.87 -14.21
N ASP A 81 18.14 5.81 -14.52
CA ASP A 81 17.65 5.53 -15.87
C ASP A 81 18.14 6.58 -16.87
N GLN A 82 18.10 7.87 -16.50
CA GLN A 82 18.66 8.95 -17.31
C GLN A 82 20.16 8.78 -17.53
N THR A 83 20.91 8.39 -16.49
CA THR A 83 22.36 8.16 -16.56
C THR A 83 22.72 6.97 -17.45
N VAL A 84 21.96 5.87 -17.37
CA VAL A 84 22.14 4.70 -18.25
C VAL A 84 21.89 5.09 -19.70
N LYS A 85 20.80 5.81 -19.97
CA LYS A 85 20.48 6.30 -21.31
C LYS A 85 21.59 7.20 -21.85
N HIS A 86 22.05 8.16 -21.05
CA HIS A 86 23.12 9.06 -21.47
C HIS A 86 24.44 8.30 -21.77
N ASN A 87 24.80 7.32 -20.93
CA ASN A 87 25.98 6.49 -21.20
C ASN A 87 25.85 5.69 -22.50
N HIS A 88 24.65 5.21 -22.81
CA HIS A 88 24.40 4.53 -24.08
C HIS A 88 24.64 5.47 -25.28
N GLU A 89 24.13 6.70 -25.22
CA GLU A 89 24.33 7.72 -26.28
C GLU A 89 25.82 8.09 -26.45
N VAL A 90 26.56 8.21 -25.34
CA VAL A 90 28.01 8.45 -25.36
C VAL A 90 28.75 7.27 -25.99
N ASN A 91 28.38 6.04 -25.64
CA ASN A 91 29.01 4.85 -26.21
C ASN A 91 28.75 4.73 -27.71
N GLU A 92 27.53 4.99 -28.17
CA GLU A 92 27.22 5.03 -29.60
C GLU A 92 28.06 6.10 -30.32
N SER A 93 28.21 7.28 -29.71
CA SER A 93 29.04 8.35 -30.26
C SER A 93 30.52 7.96 -30.32
N LEU A 94 31.01 7.22 -29.32
CA LEU A 94 32.39 6.70 -29.29
C LEU A 94 32.62 5.64 -30.37
N GLU A 95 31.65 4.74 -30.60
CA GLU A 95 31.72 3.75 -31.68
C GLU A 95 31.78 4.42 -33.05
N ARG A 96 30.94 5.45 -33.27
CA ARG A 96 30.99 6.26 -34.50
C ARG A 96 32.34 6.94 -34.68
N LEU A 97 32.89 7.54 -33.61
CA LEU A 97 34.21 8.16 -33.65
C LEU A 97 35.31 7.14 -33.96
N ASN A 98 35.21 5.94 -33.39
CA ASN A 98 36.16 4.87 -33.65
C ASN A 98 36.12 4.40 -35.11
N ASN A 99 34.92 4.28 -35.70
CA ASN A 99 34.77 4.01 -37.13
C ASN A 99 35.44 5.08 -37.99
N ILE A 100 35.17 6.37 -37.71
CA ILE A 100 35.81 7.48 -38.45
C ILE A 100 37.33 7.41 -38.32
N LYS A 101 37.85 7.10 -37.14
CA LYS A 101 39.30 6.91 -36.92
C LYS A 101 39.85 5.78 -37.80
N HIS A 102 39.15 4.66 -37.89
CA HIS A 102 39.57 3.52 -38.73
C HIS A 102 39.55 3.89 -40.22
N GLU A 103 38.51 4.59 -40.67
CA GLU A 103 38.42 5.09 -42.06
C GLU A 103 39.56 6.05 -42.40
N LEU A 104 39.89 6.98 -41.48
CA LEU A 104 41.01 7.90 -41.66
C LEU A 104 42.36 7.19 -41.65
N GLN A 105 42.55 6.18 -40.79
CA GLN A 105 43.77 5.39 -40.76
C GLN A 105 43.97 4.64 -42.08
N TRP A 106 42.90 4.05 -42.61
CA TRP A 106 42.94 3.38 -43.91
C TRP A 106 43.36 4.33 -45.05
N LEU A 107 42.84 5.56 -45.06
CA LEU A 107 43.25 6.58 -46.03
C LEU A 107 44.71 7.03 -45.89
N ASN A 108 45.28 6.97 -44.69
CA ASN A 108 46.67 7.36 -44.43
C ASN A 108 47.69 6.25 -44.77
N GLU A 109 47.23 5.00 -44.87
CA GLU A 109 48.04 3.86 -45.30
C GLU A 109 48.05 3.67 -46.83
N LEU A 110 47.25 4.45 -47.57
CA LEU A 110 47.17 4.48 -49.03
C LEU A 110 48.13 5.52 -49.64
#